data_AF-A0A3C0CRP4-F1
#
_entry.id   AF-A0A3C0CRP4-F1
#
_cell.length_a   1.000
_cell.length_b   1.000
_cell.length_c   1.000
_cell.angle_alpha   90.00
_cell.angle_beta   90.00
_cell.angle_gamma   90.00
#
_symmetry.space_group_name_H-M   'P 1'
#
loop_
_entity.id
_entity.type
_entity.pdbx_description
1 polymer ?
#
loop_
_entity_poly.entity_id
_entity_poly.type
_entity_poly.pdbx_seq_one_letter_code
_entity_poly.pdbx_strand_id
1 'polypeptide(L)' 'MAKELTPRQRQILHFILQHIETRGYPPTVREIGEAVNLSSSSTV' A
#
# COMPACT_ATOMS: atom_id res chain seq x y z
N MET A 1 7.83 3.05 -22.69
CA MET A 1 6.66 3.76 -22.13
C MET A 1 6.58 3.38 -20.65
N ALA A 2 6.69 4.34 -19.73
CA ALA A 2 6.57 4.07 -18.31
C ALA A 2 5.14 3.58 -18.03
N LYS A 3 4.99 2.34 -17.55
CA LYS A 3 3.68 1.78 -17.22
C LYS A 3 3.13 2.58 -16.05
N GLU A 4 2.10 3.38 -16.29
CA GLU A 4 1.43 4.12 -15.23
C GLU A 4 0.92 3.12 -14.17
N LEU A 5 1.32 3.36 -12.92
CA LEU A 5 0.89 2.52 -11.82
C LEU A 5 -0.63 2.62 -11.71
N THR A 6 -1.31 1.49 -11.52
CA THR A 6 -2.75 1.53 -11.22
C THR A 6 -2.97 2.22 -9.86
N PRO A 7 -4.16 2.76 -9.58
CA PRO A 7 -4.46 3.36 -8.27
C PRO A 7 -4.11 2.44 -7.10
N ARG A 8 -4.38 1.15 -7.24
CA ARG A 8 -4.04 0.13 -6.24
C ARG A 8 -2.52 -0.06 -6.07
N GLN A 9 -1.77 -0.05 -7.17
CA GLN A 9 -0.30 -0.13 -7.11
C GLN A 9 0.31 1.11 -6.46
N ARG A 10 -0.27 2.30 -6.70
CA ARG A 10 0.12 3.54 -6.00
C ARG A 10 -0.13 3.44 -4.49
N GLN A 11 -1.29 2.94 -4.07
CA GLN A 11 -1.59 2.74 -2.65
C GLN A 11 -0.61 1.76 -1.99
N ILE A 12 -0.31 0.64 -2.65
CA ILE A 12 0.68 -0.34 -2.16
C ILE A 12 2.06 0.33 -2.01
N LEU A 13 2.51 1.05 -3.03
CA LEU A 13 3.80 1.74 -2.99
C LEU A 13 3.86 2.77 -1.87
N HIS A 14 2.81 3.58 -1.72
CA HIS A 14 2.72 4.60 -0.68
C HIS A 14 2.76 3.97 0.72
N PHE A 15 2.04 2.86 0.92
CA PHE A 15 2.04 2.13 2.18
C PHE A 15 3.43 1.56 2.49
N ILE A 16 4.13 0.99 1.51
CA ILE A 16 5.49 0.46 1.70
C ILE A 16 6.45 1.58 2.15
N LEU A 17 6.43 2.72 1.47
CA LEU A 17 7.28 3.87 1.81
C LEU A 17 7.00 4.37 3.23
N GLN A 18 5.72 4.61 3.55
CA GLN A 18 5.30 5.05 4.87
C GLN A 18 5.67 4.05 5.98
N HIS A 19 5.53 2.75 5.72
CA HIS A 19 5.87 1.72 6.71
C HIS A 19 7.38 1.67 6.95
N ILE A 20 8.19 1.85 5.91
CA ILE A 20 9.65 1.93 6.06
C ILE A 20 10.03 3.19 6.86
N GLU A 21 9.45 4.35 6.55
CA GLU A 21 9.74 5.60 7.26
C GLU A 21 9.34 5.54 8.74
N THR A 22 8.23 4.87 9.06
CA THR A 22 7.68 4.83 10.44
C THR A 22 8.21 3.68 11.28
N ARG A 23 8.50 2.52 10.67
CA ARG A 23 8.85 1.28 11.39
C ARG A 23 10.30 0.85 11.15
N GLY A 24 10.96 1.39 10.13
CA GLY A 24 12.34 1.05 9.76
C GLY A 24 12.48 -0.26 9.00
N TYR A 25 11.38 -0.88 8.56
CA TYR A 25 11.39 -2.12 7.79
C TYR A 25 10.26 -2.15 6.76
N PRO A 26 10.41 -2.89 5.63
CA PRO A 26 9.35 -3.02 4.64
C PRO A 26 8.20 -3.91 5.16
N PRO A 27 6.93 -3.58 4.88
CA PRO A 27 5.80 -4.34 5.36
C PRO A 27 5.72 -5.70 4.66
N THR A 28 5.10 -6.67 5.33
CA THR A 28 4.82 -7.99 4.74
C THR A 28 3.65 -7.94 3.77
N VAL A 29 3.55 -8.95 2.91
CA VAL A 29 2.42 -9.11 1.97
C VAL A 29 1.07 -9.14 2.71
N ARG A 30 1.04 -9.72 3.93
CA ARG A 30 -0.17 -9.75 4.78
C ARG A 30 -0.56 -8.35 5.23
N GLU A 31 0.37 -7.57 5.78
CA GLU A 31 0.14 -6.20 6.23
C GLU A 31 -0.29 -5.27 5.07
N ILE A 32 0.34 -5.42 3.90
CA ILE A 32 -0.06 -4.68 2.68
C ILE A 32 -1.50 -5.04 2.30
N GLY A 33 -1.83 -6.34 2.32
CA GLY A 33 -3.17 -6.83 2.01
C GLY A 33 -4.24 -6.27 2.95
N GLU A 34 -3.98 -6.28 4.25
CA GLU A 34 -4.88 -5.72 5.27
C GLU A 34 -5.03 -4.21 5.08
N ALA A 35 -3.93 -3.48 4.96
CA ALA A 35 -3.96 -2.02 4.80
C ALA A 35 -4.69 -1.58 3.52
N VAL A 36 -4.43 -2.22 2.38
CA VAL A 36 -5.03 -1.85 1.08
C VAL A 36 -6.50 -2.27 0.99
N ASN A 37 -6.91 -3.39 1.60
CA ASN A 37 -8.32 -3.78 1.67
C ASN A 37 -9.12 -2.86 2.60
N LEU A 38 -8.58 -2.50 3.77
CA LEU A 38 -9.25 -1.59 4.71
C LEU A 38 -9.35 -0.17 4.14
N SER A 39 -8.33 0.29 3.39
CA SER A 39 -8.35 1.59 2.71
C SER A 39 -9.39 1.69 1.58
N SER A 40 -9.83 0.55 1.03
CA SER A 40 -10.81 0.51 -0.08
C SER A 40 -12.24 0.23 0.40
N SER A 41 -12.42 -0.14 1.67
CA SER A 41 -13.72 -0.46 2.28
C SER A 41 -14.28 0.70 3.10
N SER A 42 -14.12 1.94 2.61
CA SER A 42 -14.81 3.11 3.17
C SER A 42 -16.16 3.40 2.50
N THR A 43 -16.72 2.42 1.79
CA THR A 43 -18.10 2.46 1.31
C THR A 43 -18.81 1.18 1.77
N VAL A 44 -19.79 1.34 2.65
CA VAL A 44 -20.98 0.47 2.70
C VAL A 44 -21.88 0.79 1.52
#